data_AF-A0A6D2XIV0-F1
#
_entry.id   AF-A0A6D2XIV0-F1
#
_cell.length_a   1.000
_cell.length_b   1.000
_cell.length_c   1.000
_cell.angle_alpha   90.00
_cell.angle_beta   90.00
_cell.angle_gamma   90.00
#
_symmetry.space_group_name_H-M   'P 1'
#
loop_
_entity.id
_entity.type
_entity.pdbx_description
1 polymer ?
#
loop_
_entity_poly.entity_id
_entity_poly.type
_entity_poly.pdbx_seq_one_letter_code
_entity_poly.pdbx_strand_id
1 'polypeptide(L)'
;MAEIHTPYSSLKKLLSLLNGFVAVSGIILIGLGIGGKCGGASLTNVLGLSSAYLLHVGNLCLVMGCITVLLGCAGWYGATKESRGTLLFVRDVALEHTFVTLRKNYRGYNEPDDYSTQWNLVMEKLKCCGVNNYTDFSGSSFEMTTGHTYPRGCCKSIGSVSCDGRNVSTNVIHQKGCFHKLLKITKTQSFTLSGSSLGAAVIQLPGILATLLLFIKLG
;
A
#
# COMPACT_ATOMS: atom_id res chain seq x y z
N MET A 1 -26.22 26.29 6.50
CA MET A 1 -25.30 25.17 6.83
C MET A 1 -25.59 24.01 5.90
N ALA A 2 -25.26 24.17 4.60
CA ALA A 2 -25.56 23.23 3.54
C ALA A 2 -24.36 23.18 2.60
N GLU A 3 -23.42 22.25 2.80
CA GLU A 3 -22.28 21.99 1.88
C GLU A 3 -21.47 20.71 2.21
N ILE A 4 -22.07 19.66 2.80
CA ILE A 4 -21.34 18.41 3.13
C ILE A 4 -21.87 17.16 2.39
N HIS A 5 -23.07 17.18 1.81
CA HIS A 5 -23.65 16.00 1.13
C HIS A 5 -23.28 15.86 -0.36
N THR A 6 -22.99 16.96 -1.06
CA THR A 6 -22.61 16.99 -2.48
C THR A 6 -21.20 16.45 -2.82
N PRO A 7 -20.12 16.67 -2.03
CA PRO A 7 -18.78 16.25 -2.44
C PRO A 7 -18.59 14.72 -2.42
N TYR A 8 -19.30 14.01 -1.54
CA TYR A 8 -19.18 12.55 -1.41
C TYR A 8 -19.69 11.80 -2.65
N SER A 9 -20.79 12.25 -3.26
CA SER A 9 -21.35 11.62 -4.46
C SER A 9 -20.44 11.79 -5.68
N SER A 10 -19.84 12.97 -5.84
CA SER A 10 -18.90 13.25 -6.95
C SER A 10 -17.60 12.47 -6.78
N LEU A 11 -17.09 12.37 -5.55
CA LEU A 11 -15.91 11.56 -5.22
C LEU A 11 -16.15 10.07 -5.51
N LYS A 12 -17.33 9.54 -5.18
CA LYS A 12 -17.72 8.14 -5.45
C LYS A 12 -17.72 7.82 -6.95
N LYS A 13 -18.32 8.71 -7.76
CA LYS A 13 -18.33 8.57 -9.23
C LYS A 13 -16.92 8.61 -9.81
N LEU A 14 -16.08 9.53 -9.33
CA LEU A 14 -14.70 9.66 -9.77
C LEU A 14 -13.84 8.45 -9.39
N LEU A 15 -13.96 7.95 -8.15
CA LEU A 15 -13.28 6.73 -7.70
C LEU A 15 -13.71 5.51 -8.52
N SER A 16 -15.01 5.39 -8.84
CA SER A 16 -15.49 4.34 -9.74
C SER A 16 -14.79 4.46 -11.10
N LEU A 17 -14.86 5.63 -11.76
CA LEU A 17 -14.25 5.85 -13.07
C LEU A 17 -12.74 5.51 -13.10
N LEU A 18 -11.98 5.96 -12.09
CA LEU A 18 -10.55 5.69 -12.00
C LEU A 18 -10.25 4.20 -11.81
N ASN A 19 -10.97 3.50 -10.94
CA ASN A 19 -10.80 2.05 -10.75
C ASN A 19 -11.19 1.25 -12.01
N GLY A 20 -12.13 1.76 -12.80
CA GLY A 20 -12.50 1.20 -14.10
C GLY A 20 -11.37 1.34 -15.12
N PHE A 21 -10.72 2.50 -15.17
CA PHE A 21 -9.53 2.71 -16.02
C PHE A 21 -8.38 1.77 -15.64
N VAL A 22 -8.15 1.56 -14.33
CA VAL A 22 -7.16 0.60 -13.83
C VAL A 22 -7.51 -0.83 -14.26
N ALA A 23 -8.78 -1.23 -14.23
CA ALA A 23 -9.18 -2.55 -14.72
C ALA A 23 -8.92 -2.71 -16.23
N VAL A 24 -9.24 -1.68 -17.03
CA VAL A 24 -9.01 -1.69 -18.47
C VAL A 24 -7.52 -1.75 -18.80
N SER A 25 -6.67 -1.00 -18.10
CA SER A 25 -5.22 -1.06 -18.31
C SER A 25 -4.64 -2.44 -17.98
N GLY A 26 -5.16 -3.11 -16.94
CA GLY A 26 -4.82 -4.50 -16.62
C GLY A 26 -5.19 -5.48 -17.75
N ILE A 27 -6.37 -5.31 -18.39
CA ILE A 27 -6.78 -6.14 -19.54
C ILE A 27 -5.83 -5.91 -20.73
N ILE A 28 -5.42 -4.67 -20.99
CA ILE A 28 -4.47 -4.33 -22.05
C ILE A 28 -3.10 -5.00 -21.79
N LEU A 29 -2.61 -4.97 -20.54
CA LEU A 29 -1.36 -5.64 -20.15
C LEU A 29 -1.43 -7.16 -20.34
N ILE A 30 -2.55 -7.79 -19.99
CA ILE A 30 -2.78 -9.21 -20.24
C ILE A 30 -2.75 -9.48 -21.75
N GLY A 31 -3.41 -8.64 -22.55
CA GLY A 31 -3.40 -8.72 -24.01
C GLY A 31 -1.99 -8.63 -24.60
N LEU A 32 -1.15 -7.71 -24.10
CA LEU A 32 0.25 -7.59 -24.51
C LEU A 32 1.10 -8.80 -24.07
N GLY A 33 0.86 -9.34 -22.87
CA GLY A 33 1.55 -10.54 -22.39
C GLY A 33 1.21 -11.80 -23.22
N ILE A 34 -0.07 -11.97 -23.55
CA ILE A 34 -0.53 -13.08 -24.42
C ILE A 34 -0.08 -12.85 -25.86
N GLY A 35 -0.19 -11.62 -26.38
CA GLY A 35 0.21 -11.23 -27.73
C GLY A 35 1.71 -11.43 -27.97
N GLY A 36 2.55 -11.10 -26.98
CA GLY A 36 3.99 -11.39 -27.03
C GLY A 36 4.29 -12.88 -27.08
N LYS A 37 3.47 -13.71 -26.43
CA LYS A 37 3.61 -15.17 -26.42
C LYS A 37 3.08 -15.84 -27.70
N CYS A 38 1.98 -15.33 -28.27
CA CYS A 38 1.32 -15.89 -29.44
C CYS A 38 1.93 -15.37 -30.77
N GLY A 39 2.35 -14.10 -30.83
CA GLY A 39 3.14 -13.55 -31.94
C GLY A 39 4.62 -13.96 -31.92
N GLY A 40 5.10 -14.43 -30.76
CA GLY A 40 6.43 -15.00 -30.60
C GLY A 40 6.65 -16.24 -31.48
N ALA A 41 5.63 -17.06 -31.76
CA ALA A 41 5.78 -18.28 -32.57
C ALA A 41 6.28 -18.01 -34.00
N SER A 42 5.99 -16.84 -34.59
CA SER A 42 6.56 -16.43 -35.89
C SER A 42 7.88 -15.66 -35.77
N LEU A 43 8.16 -15.03 -34.62
CA LEU A 43 9.32 -14.15 -34.42
C LEU A 43 10.54 -14.87 -33.80
N THR A 44 10.32 -16.01 -33.13
CA THR A 44 11.36 -16.79 -32.44
C THR A 44 12.38 -17.44 -33.39
N ASN A 45 12.04 -17.61 -34.68
CA ASN A 45 12.98 -18.12 -35.69
C ASN A 45 14.04 -17.10 -36.14
N VAL A 46 13.87 -15.80 -35.82
CA VAL A 46 14.76 -14.73 -36.34
C VAL A 46 15.72 -14.16 -35.28
N LEU A 47 15.39 -14.23 -33.98
CA LEU A 47 16.08 -13.43 -32.95
C LEU A 47 16.80 -14.18 -31.82
N GLY A 48 16.87 -15.53 -31.84
CA GLY A 48 17.83 -16.41 -31.13
C GLY A 48 18.12 -16.17 -29.63
N LEU A 49 18.74 -15.05 -29.25
CA LEU A 49 19.05 -14.65 -27.87
C LEU A 49 17.96 -13.82 -27.17
N SER A 50 17.12 -13.09 -27.92
CA SER A 50 16.10 -12.17 -27.38
C SER A 50 14.85 -12.87 -26.82
N SER A 51 14.67 -14.15 -27.17
CA SER A 51 13.46 -14.95 -26.87
C SER A 51 13.22 -15.18 -25.38
N ALA A 52 14.27 -15.47 -24.60
CA ALA A 52 14.15 -15.71 -23.16
C ALA A 52 13.75 -14.42 -22.40
N TYR A 53 14.30 -13.28 -22.79
CA TYR A 53 13.97 -11.98 -22.21
C TYR A 53 12.51 -11.58 -22.53
N LEU A 54 12.10 -11.73 -23.79
CA LEU A 54 10.74 -11.40 -24.23
C LEU A 54 9.68 -12.29 -23.55
N LEU A 55 10.01 -13.57 -23.30
CA LEU A 55 9.14 -14.50 -22.59
C LEU A 55 9.06 -14.18 -21.08
N HIS A 56 10.18 -13.80 -20.44
CA HIS A 56 10.18 -13.33 -19.05
C HIS A 56 9.39 -12.04 -18.89
N VAL A 57 9.60 -11.06 -19.78
CA VAL A 57 8.86 -9.79 -19.79
C VAL A 57 7.37 -10.03 -20.04
N GLY A 58 7.01 -10.90 -20.99
CA GLY A 58 5.61 -11.28 -21.25
C GLY A 58 4.94 -11.94 -20.06
N ASN A 59 5.65 -12.83 -19.35
CA ASN A 59 5.13 -13.48 -18.15
C ASN A 59 4.94 -12.48 -16.98
N LEU A 60 5.89 -11.56 -16.79
CA LEU A 60 5.77 -10.47 -15.82
C LEU A 60 4.57 -9.56 -16.14
N CYS A 61 4.38 -9.21 -17.42
CA CYS A 61 3.26 -8.40 -17.90
C CYS A 61 1.90 -9.08 -17.63
N LEU A 62 1.82 -10.40 -17.80
CA LEU A 62 0.62 -11.19 -17.53
C LEU A 62 0.29 -11.25 -16.04
N VAL A 63 1.28 -11.51 -15.18
CA VAL A 63 1.10 -11.52 -13.72
C VAL A 63 0.68 -10.14 -13.21
N MET A 64 1.39 -9.09 -13.62
CA MET A 64 1.06 -7.71 -13.23
C MET A 64 -0.31 -7.28 -13.76
N GLY A 65 -0.69 -7.69 -14.98
CA GLY A 65 -2.00 -7.45 -15.57
C GLY A 65 -3.12 -8.10 -14.75
N CYS A 66 -2.98 -9.37 -14.37
CA CYS A 66 -3.95 -10.08 -13.52
C CYS A 66 -4.14 -9.38 -12.16
N ILE A 67 -3.05 -9.00 -11.49
CA ILE A 67 -3.11 -8.27 -10.22
C ILE A 67 -3.84 -6.94 -10.40
N THR A 68 -3.53 -6.19 -11.45
CA THR A 68 -4.13 -4.88 -11.73
C THR A 68 -5.62 -5.00 -12.04
N VAL A 69 -6.06 -6.02 -12.79
CA VAL A 69 -7.49 -6.29 -13.04
C VAL A 69 -8.21 -6.63 -11.73
N LEU A 70 -7.65 -7.50 -10.89
CA LEU A 70 -8.27 -7.86 -9.62
C LEU A 70 -8.46 -6.63 -8.71
N LEU A 71 -7.44 -5.78 -8.61
CA LEU A 71 -7.51 -4.53 -7.83
C LEU A 71 -8.51 -3.53 -8.43
N GLY A 72 -8.51 -3.36 -9.76
CA GLY A 72 -9.45 -2.48 -10.46
C GLY A 72 -10.91 -2.93 -10.31
N CYS A 73 -11.19 -4.22 -10.46
CA CYS A 73 -12.51 -4.80 -10.26
C CYS A 73 -12.97 -4.69 -8.80
N ALA A 74 -12.09 -4.98 -7.83
CA ALA A 74 -12.41 -4.81 -6.40
C ALA A 74 -12.69 -3.33 -6.06
N GLY A 75 -11.93 -2.40 -6.64
CA GLY A 75 -12.14 -0.96 -6.48
C GLY A 75 -13.43 -0.46 -7.13
N TRP A 76 -13.75 -0.91 -8.35
CA TRP A 76 -15.00 -0.59 -9.04
C TRP A 76 -16.22 -1.15 -8.30
N TYR A 77 -16.13 -2.43 -7.89
CA TYR A 77 -17.19 -3.10 -7.14
C TYR A 77 -17.40 -2.46 -5.76
N GLY A 78 -16.31 -2.08 -5.07
CA GLY A 78 -16.37 -1.39 -3.78
C GLY A 78 -16.83 0.07 -3.88
N ALA A 79 -16.63 0.73 -5.02
CA ALA A 79 -17.17 2.07 -5.27
C ALA A 79 -18.66 2.05 -5.64
N THR A 80 -19.13 1.02 -6.36
CA THR A 80 -20.52 0.91 -6.82
C THR A 80 -21.44 0.32 -5.76
N LYS A 81 -21.01 -0.74 -5.07
CA LYS A 81 -21.75 -1.36 -3.97
C LYS A 81 -21.39 -0.67 -2.67
N GLU A 82 -22.38 -0.17 -1.93
CA GLU A 82 -22.19 0.52 -0.65
C GLU A 82 -21.79 -0.44 0.49
N SER A 83 -20.87 -1.38 0.25
CA SER A 83 -20.28 -2.20 1.30
C SER A 83 -19.12 -1.42 1.92
N ARG A 84 -19.44 -0.60 2.93
CA ARG A 84 -18.45 0.04 3.82
C ARG A 84 -17.37 -0.95 4.31
N GLY A 85 -17.70 -2.25 4.36
CA GLY A 85 -16.79 -3.34 4.72
C GLY A 85 -15.70 -3.67 3.69
N THR A 86 -15.94 -3.61 2.38
CA THR A 86 -14.97 -4.11 1.38
C THR A 86 -13.75 -3.19 1.22
N LEU A 87 -13.97 -1.87 1.26
CA LEU A 87 -12.89 -0.88 1.21
C LEU A 87 -12.04 -0.87 2.51
N LEU A 88 -12.67 -1.21 3.64
CA LEU A 88 -11.98 -1.38 4.91
C LEU A 88 -11.17 -2.67 4.93
N PHE A 89 -11.75 -3.80 4.50
CA PHE A 89 -11.13 -5.12 4.56
C PHE A 89 -9.83 -5.22 3.76
N VAL A 90 -9.78 -4.68 2.53
CA VAL A 90 -8.56 -4.70 1.70
C VAL A 90 -7.45 -3.84 2.31
N ARG A 91 -7.81 -2.68 2.88
CA ARG A 91 -6.86 -1.83 3.60
C ARG A 91 -6.36 -2.48 4.89
N ASP A 92 -7.24 -3.16 5.60
CA ASP A 92 -6.93 -3.87 6.84
C ASP A 92 -5.94 -5.01 6.60
N VAL A 93 -6.21 -5.88 5.60
CA VAL A 93 -5.36 -7.04 5.26
C VAL A 93 -4.01 -6.62 4.71
N ALA A 94 -3.95 -5.63 3.81
CA ALA A 94 -2.68 -5.15 3.26
C ALA A 94 -1.81 -4.49 4.34
N LEU A 95 -2.42 -3.73 5.24
CA LEU A 95 -1.73 -3.05 6.32
C LEU A 95 -1.23 -4.05 7.38
N GLU A 96 -2.06 -5.02 7.78
CA GLU A 96 -1.65 -6.11 8.67
C GLU A 96 -0.41 -6.82 8.12
N HIS A 97 -0.42 -7.19 6.82
CA HIS A 97 0.71 -7.91 6.23
C HIS A 97 2.01 -7.09 6.26
N THR A 98 1.94 -5.79 5.99
CA THR A 98 3.09 -4.88 6.10
C THR A 98 3.61 -4.83 7.54
N PHE A 99 2.73 -4.64 8.52
CA PHE A 99 3.09 -4.56 9.94
C PHE A 99 3.68 -5.88 10.47
N VAL A 100 3.12 -7.02 10.07
CA VAL A 100 3.63 -8.35 10.40
C VAL A 100 5.02 -8.56 9.77
N THR A 101 5.23 -8.10 8.53
CA THR A 101 6.54 -8.20 7.86
C THR A 101 7.60 -7.35 8.56
N LEU A 102 7.28 -6.11 8.91
CA LEU A 102 8.15 -5.22 9.69
C LEU A 102 8.52 -5.85 11.03
N ARG A 103 7.54 -6.40 11.76
CA ARG A 103 7.77 -7.10 13.02
C ARG A 103 8.69 -8.32 12.86
N LYS A 104 8.45 -9.17 11.86
CA LYS A 104 9.23 -10.40 11.67
C LYS A 104 10.70 -10.14 11.34
N ASN A 105 10.98 -9.07 10.61
CA ASN A 105 12.33 -8.71 10.21
C ASN A 105 13.00 -7.71 11.18
N TYR A 106 12.29 -7.31 12.25
CA TYR A 106 12.82 -6.36 13.22
C TYR A 106 13.98 -6.96 14.03
N ARG A 107 15.13 -6.30 13.98
CA ARG A 107 16.36 -6.74 14.66
C ARG A 107 16.74 -5.89 15.85
N GLY A 108 16.20 -4.69 15.96
CA GLY A 108 16.32 -3.85 17.14
C GLY A 108 16.73 -2.43 16.85
N TYR A 109 16.87 -1.63 17.91
CA TYR A 109 17.07 -0.19 17.78
C TYR A 109 18.43 0.19 17.18
N ASN A 110 19.46 -0.62 17.42
CA ASN A 110 20.84 -0.32 17.02
C ASN A 110 21.23 -0.96 15.68
N GLU A 111 20.31 -1.69 15.03
CA GLU A 111 20.58 -2.32 13.75
C GLU A 111 20.29 -1.32 12.62
N PRO A 112 21.24 -1.06 11.70
CA PRO A 112 21.08 -0.09 10.62
C PRO A 112 20.24 -0.61 9.44
N ASP A 113 19.43 -1.64 9.65
CA ASP A 113 18.58 -2.21 8.60
C ASP A 113 17.32 -1.35 8.36
N ASP A 114 16.81 -1.41 7.12
CA ASP A 114 15.66 -0.60 6.70
C ASP A 114 14.41 -0.96 7.52
N TYR A 115 14.20 -2.24 7.86
CA TYR A 115 13.05 -2.68 8.64
C TYR A 115 13.08 -2.12 10.06
N SER A 116 14.23 -2.21 10.75
CA SER A 116 14.38 -1.67 12.09
C SER A 116 14.25 -0.15 12.11
N THR A 117 14.87 0.53 11.15
CA THR A 117 14.79 1.99 11.02
C THR A 117 13.35 2.45 10.78
N GLN A 118 12.67 1.85 9.82
CA GLN A 118 11.27 2.17 9.52
C GLN A 118 10.35 1.84 10.70
N TRP A 119 10.53 0.69 11.34
CA TRP A 119 9.69 0.28 12.46
C TRP A 119 9.85 1.20 13.68
N ASN A 120 11.08 1.62 13.99
CA ASN A 120 11.37 2.61 15.03
C ASN A 120 10.66 3.94 14.73
N LEU A 121 10.78 4.44 13.50
CA LEU A 121 10.12 5.66 13.05
C LEU A 121 8.60 5.58 13.19
N VAL A 122 8.00 4.45 12.80
CA VAL A 122 6.54 4.23 12.88
C VAL A 122 6.07 4.32 14.33
N MET A 123 6.74 3.62 15.26
CA MET A 123 6.38 3.65 16.68
C MET A 123 6.48 5.07 17.28
N GLU A 124 7.53 5.80 16.92
CA GLU A 124 7.76 7.17 17.39
C GLU A 124 6.71 8.15 16.83
N LYS A 125 6.47 8.13 15.51
CA LYS A 125 5.54 9.06 14.85
C LYS A 125 4.08 8.81 15.24
N LEU A 126 3.69 7.54 15.35
CA LEU A 126 2.31 7.16 15.69
C LEU A 126 2.08 7.10 17.21
N LYS A 127 3.14 7.20 18.03
CA LYS A 127 3.06 7.15 19.50
C LYS A 127 2.35 5.88 19.96
N CYS A 128 2.88 4.72 19.56
CA CYS A 128 2.32 3.38 19.74
C CYS A 128 3.44 2.38 20.02
N CYS A 129 3.11 1.15 20.41
CA CYS A 129 4.08 0.10 20.66
C CYS A 129 3.61 -1.24 20.10
N GLY A 130 4.45 -1.86 19.27
CA GLY A 130 4.13 -3.12 18.60
C GLY A 130 3.05 -2.98 17.52
N VAL A 131 2.68 -4.10 16.91
CA VAL A 131 1.61 -4.15 15.89
C VAL A 131 0.27 -4.02 16.59
N ASN A 132 0.01 -4.92 17.53
CA ASN A 132 -1.19 -4.99 18.36
C ASN A 132 -0.95 -4.42 19.76
N ASN A 133 0.19 -4.74 20.37
CA ASN A 133 0.60 -4.21 21.67
C ASN A 133 2.10 -4.45 21.94
N TYR A 134 2.63 -3.92 23.04
CA TYR A 134 4.02 -4.09 23.49
C TYR A 134 4.42 -5.57 23.67
N THR A 135 3.47 -6.46 23.97
CA THR A 135 3.71 -7.90 24.10
C THR A 135 4.17 -8.56 22.80
N ASP A 136 4.03 -7.89 21.66
CA ASP A 136 4.50 -8.39 20.36
C ASP A 136 6.02 -8.63 20.32
N PHE A 137 6.77 -8.02 21.23
CA PHE A 137 8.22 -8.22 21.33
C PHE A 137 8.60 -9.40 22.24
N SER A 138 7.69 -9.92 23.06
CA SER A 138 7.98 -11.07 23.91
C SER A 138 8.19 -12.33 23.07
N GLY A 139 9.27 -13.07 23.34
CA GLY A 139 9.72 -14.22 22.55
C GLY A 139 10.21 -13.87 21.14
N SER A 140 10.35 -12.58 20.81
CA SER A 140 10.86 -12.15 19.49
C SER A 140 12.39 -12.17 19.46
N SER A 141 12.96 -12.17 18.24
CA SER A 141 14.41 -12.05 18.07
C SER A 141 14.98 -10.82 18.78
N PHE A 142 14.23 -9.72 18.83
CA PHE A 142 14.63 -8.51 19.54
C PHE A 142 14.83 -8.74 21.05
N GLU A 143 13.87 -9.40 21.71
CA GLU A 143 13.97 -9.69 23.15
C GLU A 143 15.13 -10.66 23.42
N MET A 144 15.31 -11.67 22.56
CA MET A 144 16.44 -12.58 22.67
C MET A 144 17.80 -11.89 22.51
N THR A 145 17.93 -10.93 21.58
CA THR A 145 19.20 -10.25 21.31
C THR A 145 19.51 -9.16 22.33
N THR A 146 18.50 -8.42 22.81
CA THR A 146 18.72 -7.23 23.65
C THR A 146 18.40 -7.46 25.12
N GLY A 147 17.63 -8.49 25.46
CA GLY A 147 17.10 -8.71 26.81
C GLY A 147 16.09 -7.64 27.26
N HIS A 148 15.59 -6.82 26.34
CA HIS A 148 14.56 -5.80 26.59
C HIS A 148 13.19 -6.30 26.14
N THR A 149 12.16 -6.01 26.92
CA THR A 149 10.76 -6.37 26.64
C THR A 149 10.11 -5.50 25.58
N TYR A 150 10.67 -4.31 25.30
CA TYR A 150 10.19 -3.40 24.25
C TYR A 150 11.32 -2.46 23.77
N PRO A 151 11.25 -1.93 22.54
CA PRO A 151 12.23 -0.99 22.00
C PRO A 151 11.95 0.46 22.44
N ARG A 152 12.98 1.33 22.36
CA ARG A 152 12.89 2.75 22.76
C ARG A 152 11.80 3.55 22.02
N GLY A 153 11.44 3.15 20.80
CA GLY A 153 10.34 3.77 20.05
C GLY A 153 8.98 3.68 20.76
N CYS A 154 8.81 2.75 21.70
CA CYS A 154 7.59 2.62 22.51
C CYS A 154 7.48 3.62 23.66
N CYS A 155 8.56 4.32 24.00
CA CYS A 155 8.59 5.27 25.11
C CYS A 155 7.73 6.50 24.82
N LYS A 156 7.00 6.99 25.83
CA LYS A 156 6.31 8.29 25.73
C LYS A 156 7.27 9.47 25.66
N SER A 157 8.41 9.34 26.34
CA SER A 157 9.49 10.33 26.35
C SER A 157 10.81 9.60 26.10
N ILE A 158 11.45 9.93 24.99
CA ILE A 158 12.77 9.40 24.63
C ILE A 158 13.78 9.87 25.68
N GLY A 159 14.59 8.96 26.20
CA GLY A 159 15.64 9.27 27.19
C GLY A 159 15.16 9.37 28.64
N SER A 160 13.89 9.09 28.93
CA SER A 160 13.45 8.96 30.32
C SER A 160 14.09 7.75 30.99
N VAL A 161 14.64 7.94 32.20
CA VAL A 161 15.25 6.86 33.01
C VAL A 161 14.24 5.74 33.29
N SER A 162 12.95 6.08 33.42
CA SER A 162 11.91 5.08 33.63
C SER A 162 11.63 4.24 32.38
N CYS A 163 12.08 4.65 31.19
CA CYS A 163 11.93 3.88 29.95
C CYS A 163 13.19 3.04 29.67
N ASP A 164 13.43 2.08 30.55
CA ASP A 164 14.60 1.20 30.59
C ASP A 164 14.50 -0.02 29.65
N GLY A 165 13.36 -0.22 28.99
CA GLY A 165 13.09 -1.42 28.18
C GLY A 165 12.44 -2.56 28.96
N ARG A 166 12.05 -2.35 30.23
CA ARG A 166 11.40 -3.34 31.10
C ARG A 166 10.15 -2.80 31.80
N ASN A 167 10.12 -1.50 32.11
CA ASN A 167 8.99 -0.87 32.79
C ASN A 167 7.81 -0.65 31.83
N VAL A 168 6.82 -1.53 31.91
CA VAL A 168 5.61 -1.52 31.05
C VAL A 168 4.49 -0.61 31.55
N SER A 169 4.75 0.25 32.54
CA SER A 169 3.74 1.14 33.12
C SER A 169 3.11 2.04 32.06
N THR A 170 1.80 2.28 32.17
CA THR A 170 1.03 3.12 31.24
C THR A 170 1.53 4.55 31.19
N ASN A 171 2.31 5.01 32.18
CA ASN A 171 2.91 6.34 32.22
C ASN A 171 4.25 6.42 31.46
N VAL A 172 4.88 5.28 31.21
CA VAL A 172 6.22 5.17 30.60
C VAL A 172 6.11 4.86 29.11
N ILE A 173 5.24 3.92 28.72
CA ILE A 173 5.14 3.43 27.34
C ILE A 173 3.76 3.66 26.72
N HIS A 174 3.72 3.60 25.39
CA HIS A 174 2.49 3.58 24.62
C HIS A 174 1.90 2.16 24.53
N GLN A 175 0.99 1.78 25.43
CA GLN A 175 0.38 0.43 25.43
C GLN A 175 -0.62 0.12 24.28
N LYS A 176 -0.75 0.99 23.27
CA LYS A 176 -1.61 0.69 22.13
C LYS A 176 -0.76 0.31 20.93
N GLY A 177 -1.16 -0.74 20.24
CA GLY A 177 -0.57 -1.15 18.97
C GLY A 177 -0.67 -0.07 17.90
N CYS A 178 0.31 -0.08 17.02
CA CYS A 178 0.41 0.86 15.92
C CYS A 178 -0.64 0.62 14.84
N PHE A 179 -1.08 -0.63 14.63
CA PHE A 179 -2.09 -0.97 13.64
C PHE A 179 -3.41 -0.22 13.87
N HIS A 180 -3.99 -0.36 15.07
CA HIS A 180 -5.24 0.29 15.46
C HIS A 180 -5.15 1.82 15.40
N LYS A 181 -3.99 2.37 15.76
CA LYS A 181 -3.77 3.81 15.78
C LYS A 181 -3.64 4.37 14.36
N LEU A 182 -2.94 3.64 13.49
CA LEU A 182 -2.85 3.97 12.08
C LEU A 182 -4.21 3.90 11.41
N LEU A 183 -5.00 2.84 11.62
CA LEU A 183 -6.37 2.74 11.09
C LEU A 183 -7.23 3.95 11.50
N LYS A 184 -7.14 4.38 12.77
CA LYS A 184 -7.85 5.56 13.27
C LYS A 184 -7.40 6.85 12.57
N ILE A 185 -6.09 7.02 12.39
CA ILE A 185 -5.50 8.16 11.68
C ILE A 185 -5.92 8.13 10.21
N THR A 186 -5.77 7.00 9.51
CA THR A 186 -6.16 6.82 8.11
C THR A 186 -7.65 7.08 7.90
N LYS A 187 -8.52 6.69 8.83
CA LYS A 187 -9.96 6.99 8.74
C LYS A 187 -10.27 8.49 8.90
N THR A 188 -9.46 9.20 9.67
CA THR A 188 -9.65 10.64 9.96
C THR A 188 -8.97 11.54 8.92
N GLN A 189 -7.80 11.14 8.43
CA GLN A 189 -6.94 11.87 7.49
C GLN A 189 -7.21 11.51 6.02
N SER A 190 -8.00 10.46 5.73
CA SER A 190 -8.41 10.09 4.38
C SER A 190 -9.06 11.23 3.61
N PHE A 191 -9.71 12.17 4.32
CA PHE A 191 -10.31 13.37 3.75
C PHE A 191 -9.27 14.32 3.11
N THR A 192 -8.07 14.43 3.68
CA THR A 192 -7.00 15.32 3.17
C THR A 192 -6.11 14.62 2.14
N LEU A 193 -5.85 13.32 2.32
CA LEU A 193 -4.98 12.53 1.42
C LEU A 193 -5.64 12.27 0.05
N SER A 194 -6.97 12.25 -0.04
CA SER A 194 -7.69 12.14 -1.32
C SER A 194 -7.61 13.39 -2.19
N GLY A 195 -7.30 14.56 -1.60
CA GLY A 195 -7.18 15.81 -2.35
C GLY A 195 -5.97 15.82 -3.29
N SER A 196 -4.85 15.23 -2.86
CA SER A 196 -3.60 15.18 -3.63
C SER A 196 -3.66 14.21 -4.82
N SER A 197 -4.30 13.04 -4.64
CA SER A 197 -4.44 12.04 -5.71
C SER A 197 -5.47 12.44 -6.79
N LEU A 198 -6.44 13.29 -6.45
CA LEU A 198 -7.39 13.84 -7.42
C LEU A 198 -6.69 14.74 -8.45
N GLY A 199 -5.65 15.46 -8.02
CA GLY A 199 -4.88 16.35 -8.89
C GLY A 199 -4.18 15.62 -10.03
N ALA A 200 -3.58 14.45 -9.76
CA ALA A 200 -2.89 13.66 -10.78
C ALA A 200 -3.84 13.11 -11.85
N ALA A 201 -5.02 12.65 -11.46
CA ALA A 201 -6.04 12.16 -12.39
C ALA A 201 -6.58 13.27 -13.31
N VAL A 202 -6.80 14.47 -12.78
CA VAL A 202 -7.24 15.64 -13.56
C VAL A 202 -6.15 16.08 -14.55
N ILE A 203 -4.88 15.97 -14.19
CA ILE A 203 -3.74 16.32 -15.07
C ILE A 203 -3.58 15.32 -16.22
N GLN A 204 -3.96 14.05 -16.04
CA GLN A 204 -3.84 13.02 -17.09
C GLN A 204 -4.93 13.08 -18.16
N LEU A 205 -6.13 13.59 -17.85
CA LEU A 205 -7.24 13.65 -18.80
C LEU A 205 -6.97 14.53 -20.05
N PRO A 206 -6.39 15.74 -19.93
CA PRO A 206 -6.03 16.56 -21.09
C PRO A 206 -4.99 15.89 -22.00
N GLY A 207 -4.01 15.20 -21.40
CA GLY A 207 -2.96 14.50 -22.15
C GLY A 207 -3.53 13.39 -23.03
N ILE A 208 -4.42 12.56 -22.46
CA ILE A 208 -5.09 11.48 -23.19
C ILE A 208 -5.97 12.05 -24.32
N LEU A 209 -6.72 13.12 -24.05
CA LEU A 209 -7.58 13.77 -25.06
C LEU A 209 -6.76 14.36 -26.21
N ALA A 210 -5.63 15.02 -25.90
CA ALA A 210 -4.74 15.59 -26.91
C ALA A 210 -4.12 14.51 -27.80
N THR A 211 -3.70 13.37 -27.23
CA THR A 211 -3.18 12.23 -27.99
C THR A 211 -4.25 11.64 -28.92
N LEU A 212 -5.49 11.48 -28.45
CA LEU A 212 -6.61 10.98 -29.27
C LEU A 212 -6.91 11.92 -30.45
N LEU A 213 -6.96 13.24 -30.20
CA LEU A 213 -7.22 14.23 -31.25
C LEU A 213 -6.09 14.27 -32.29
N LEU A 214 -4.83 14.16 -31.86
CA LEU A 214 -3.69 14.05 -32.77
C LEU A 214 -3.75 12.80 -33.64
N PHE A 215 -4.14 11.65 -33.06
CA PHE A 215 -4.27 10.40 -33.79
C PHE A 215 -5.36 10.46 -34.87
N ILE A 216 -6.51 11.09 -34.55
CA ILE A 216 -7.61 11.29 -35.52
C ILE A 216 -7.22 12.27 -36.64
N LYS A 217 -6.32 13.21 -36.37
CA LYS A 217 -5.84 14.21 -37.35
C LYS A 217 -4.76 13.68 -38.29
N LEU A 218 -4.03 12.64 -37.87
CA LEU A 218 -2.92 12.02 -38.60
C LEU A 218 -3.32 10.74 -39.35
N GLY A 219 -4.51 10.20 -39.07
CA GLY A 219 -5.10 9.03 -39.73
C GLY A 219 -6.08 9.40 -40.84
#